data_AF-A0A6P9E3M0-F1
#
_entry.id   AF-A0A6P9E3M0-F1
#
_cell.length_a   1.000
_cell.length_b   1.000
_cell.length_c   1.000
_cell.angle_alpha   90.00
_cell.angle_beta   90.00
_cell.angle_gamma   90.00
#
_symmetry.space_group_name_H-M   'P 1'
#
loop_
_entity.id
_entity.type
_entity.pdbx_description
1 polymer ?
#
loop_
_entity_poly.entity_id
_entity_poly.type
_entity_poly.pdbx_seq_one_letter_code
_entity_poly.pdbx_strand_id
1 'polypeptide(L)'
;MVKIFLWRATNDSLPTKRNLFFKKIVDNPLCPICSREEESTIHVLWDCLAANDVWATGLSGVQKWKRGKGDFLRLWEKMLEAFEKAKLEKIVVMFRKAWLRRNTFVIERRLTCPRILVASAIEILEEYKQASSKENTEVQQEAIPVNKTRWVRSEADFVKVNWDASLDMKLRRMGMGMIIRDEDGEALLAACDSRRNVRTPGVVEC
;
A
#
# COMPACT_ATOMS: atom_id res chain seq x y z
N MET A 1 -6.85 0.92 -0.12
CA MET A 1 -5.42 1.15 0.22
C MET A 1 -4.80 2.40 -0.42
N VAL A 2 -5.05 2.68 -1.70
CA VAL A 2 -4.43 3.83 -2.41
C VAL A 2 -4.84 5.20 -1.84
N LYS A 3 -6.13 5.38 -1.50
CA LYS A 3 -6.65 6.61 -0.87
C LYS A 3 -5.94 6.95 0.45
N ILE A 4 -5.76 5.95 1.31
CA ILE A 4 -5.06 6.13 2.61
C ILE A 4 -3.60 6.50 2.38
N PHE A 5 -2.92 5.86 1.43
CA PHE A 5 -1.55 6.21 1.08
C PHE A 5 -1.44 7.69 0.65
N LEU A 6 -2.30 8.12 -0.27
CA LEU A 6 -2.29 9.50 -0.77
C LEU A 6 -2.58 10.50 0.36
N TRP A 7 -3.62 10.24 1.17
CA TRP A 7 -3.92 11.05 2.35
C TRP A 7 -2.72 11.12 3.30
N ARG A 8 -2.05 10.00 3.55
CA ARG A 8 -0.85 10.02 4.41
C ARG A 8 0.27 10.86 3.81
N ALA A 9 0.46 10.79 2.50
CA ALA A 9 1.49 11.54 1.79
C ALA A 9 1.21 13.05 1.80
N THR A 10 -0.03 13.47 1.54
CA THR A 10 -0.43 14.88 1.57
C THR A 10 -0.40 15.50 2.96
N ASN A 11 -0.56 14.69 4.01
CA ASN A 11 -0.45 15.12 5.41
C ASN A 11 0.95 14.89 6.00
N ASP A 12 1.96 14.60 5.16
CA ASP A 12 3.34 14.31 5.56
C ASP A 12 3.46 13.32 6.73
N SER A 13 2.63 12.27 6.73
CA SER A 13 2.54 11.28 7.80
C SER A 13 3.16 9.92 7.42
N LEU A 14 3.83 9.84 6.27
CA LEU A 14 4.62 8.67 5.91
C LEU A 14 5.83 8.52 6.84
N PRO A 15 6.28 7.29 7.16
CA PRO A 15 7.46 7.03 7.99
C PRO A 15 8.77 7.25 7.19
N THR A 16 8.96 8.49 6.75
CA THR A 16 10.20 8.98 6.14
C THR A 16 11.28 9.16 7.21
N LYS A 17 12.57 9.14 6.85
CA LYS A 17 13.66 9.36 7.80
C LYS A 17 13.56 10.72 8.48
N ARG A 18 13.11 11.78 7.79
CA ARG A 18 12.81 13.08 8.42
C ARG A 18 11.79 12.92 9.55
N ASN A 19 10.65 12.28 9.28
CA ASN A 19 9.58 12.14 10.28
C ASN A 19 9.96 11.22 11.43
N LEU A 20 10.72 10.17 11.16
CA LEU A 20 11.25 9.27 12.19
C LEU A 20 12.31 9.96 13.04
N PHE A 21 13.14 10.82 12.45
CA PHE A 21 14.14 11.61 13.15
C PHE A 21 13.49 12.63 14.09
N PHE A 22 12.45 13.34 13.62
CA PHE A 22 11.65 14.23 14.48
C PHE A 22 11.01 13.49 15.67
N LYS A 23 10.63 12.22 15.48
CA LYS A 23 10.11 11.36 16.54
C LYS A 23 11.19 10.70 17.40
N LYS A 24 12.47 11.01 17.17
CA LYS A 24 13.63 10.42 17.86
C LYS A 24 13.72 8.88 17.73
N ILE A 25 13.23 8.33 16.62
CA ILE A 25 13.26 6.89 16.32
C ILE A 25 14.55 6.52 15.56
N VAL A 26 15.14 7.47 14.84
CA VAL A 26 16.39 7.29 14.08
C VAL A 26 17.31 8.48 14.30
N ASP A 27 18.61 8.28 14.17
CA ASP A 27 19.62 9.32 14.44
C ASP A 27 19.99 10.18 13.23
N ASN A 28 19.53 9.80 12.04
CA ASN A 28 19.90 10.45 10.79
C ASN A 28 18.66 10.64 9.88
N PRO A 29 18.33 11.87 9.47
CA PRO A 29 17.20 12.17 8.59
C PRO A 29 17.51 11.94 7.10
N LEU A 30 18.76 11.66 6.71
CA LEU A 30 19.15 11.51 5.31
C LEU A 30 18.43 10.36 4.60
N CYS A 31 18.13 10.58 3.32
CA CYS A 31 17.57 9.58 2.44
C CYS A 31 18.47 8.35 2.35
N PRO A 32 17.96 7.14 2.64
CA PRO A 32 18.77 5.93 2.67
C PRO A 32 19.25 5.51 1.28
N ILE A 33 18.61 6.00 0.20
CA ILE A 33 18.94 5.63 -1.18
C ILE A 33 19.99 6.57 -1.76
N CYS A 34 19.78 7.89 -1.67
CA CYS A 34 20.68 8.85 -2.30
C CYS A 34 21.76 9.40 -1.35
N SER A 35 21.52 9.36 -0.02
CA SER A 35 22.41 9.89 1.02
C SER A 35 22.82 11.36 0.86
N ARG A 36 22.06 12.16 0.09
CA ARG A 36 22.40 13.57 -0.22
C ARG A 36 21.54 14.59 0.50
N GLU A 37 20.28 14.28 0.73
CA GLU A 37 19.29 15.19 1.31
C GLU A 37 18.46 14.48 2.36
N GLU A 38 17.82 15.25 3.24
CA GLU A 38 16.84 14.72 4.18
C GLU A 38 15.67 14.06 3.46
N GLU A 39 15.25 12.91 3.96
CA GLU A 39 14.15 12.15 3.37
C GLU A 39 12.82 12.76 3.81
N SER A 40 12.30 13.70 3.04
CA SER A 40 10.91 14.16 3.15
C SER A 40 9.98 13.33 2.27
N THR A 41 8.65 13.51 2.44
CA THR A 41 7.66 12.84 1.59
C THR A 41 7.84 13.20 0.11
N ILE A 42 7.99 14.50 -0.21
CA ILE A 42 8.25 14.93 -1.59
C ILE A 42 9.58 14.40 -2.12
N HIS A 43 10.61 14.28 -1.26
CA HIS A 43 11.91 13.77 -1.69
C HIS A 43 11.77 12.32 -2.17
N VAL A 44 11.17 11.43 -1.38
CA VAL A 44 11.03 10.01 -1.74
C VAL A 44 10.14 9.81 -2.96
N LEU A 45 9.13 10.66 -3.12
CA LEU A 45 8.10 10.49 -4.13
C LEU A 45 8.42 11.20 -5.46
N TRP A 46 9.25 12.24 -5.43
CA TRP A 46 9.45 13.14 -6.58
C TRP A 46 10.89 13.58 -6.79
N ASP A 47 11.55 14.15 -5.78
CA ASP A 47 12.84 14.84 -6.00
C ASP A 47 14.04 13.89 -6.03
N CYS A 48 13.98 12.77 -5.30
CA CYS A 48 15.09 11.83 -5.18
C CYS A 48 15.50 11.29 -6.55
N LEU A 49 16.81 11.10 -6.77
CA LEU A 49 17.33 10.48 -7.98
C LEU A 49 16.67 9.13 -8.27
N ALA A 50 16.45 8.31 -7.24
CA ALA A 50 15.75 7.04 -7.39
C ALA A 50 14.28 7.22 -7.80
N ALA A 51 13.59 8.24 -7.32
CA ALA A 51 12.23 8.56 -7.76
C ALA A 51 12.24 9.04 -9.22
N ASN A 52 13.22 9.86 -9.61
CA ASN A 52 13.36 10.36 -10.97
C ASN A 52 13.49 9.25 -12.01
N ASP A 53 14.21 8.17 -11.70
CA ASP A 53 14.30 7.02 -12.62
C ASP A 53 12.92 6.44 -12.97
N VAL A 54 12.02 6.42 -11.99
CA VAL A 54 10.65 5.93 -12.13
C VAL A 54 9.82 6.89 -12.98
N TRP A 55 9.93 8.20 -12.73
CA TRP A 55 9.22 9.23 -13.50
C TRP A 55 9.74 9.40 -14.93
N ALA A 56 11.02 9.12 -15.17
CA ALA A 56 11.61 9.13 -16.51
C ALA A 56 11.01 8.04 -17.40
N THR A 57 10.67 6.89 -16.83
CA THR A 57 10.17 5.72 -17.58
C THR A 57 8.64 5.61 -17.65
N GLY A 58 7.90 6.25 -16.72
CA GLY A 58 6.49 5.92 -16.50
C GLY A 58 5.42 6.78 -17.19
N LEU A 59 5.62 8.09 -17.29
CA LEU A 59 4.53 9.00 -17.66
C LEU A 59 5.01 10.21 -18.48
N SER A 60 4.52 10.30 -19.73
CA SER A 60 4.68 11.51 -20.54
C SER A 60 3.91 12.67 -19.88
N GLY A 61 4.57 13.82 -19.72
CA GLY A 61 3.96 15.06 -19.22
C GLY A 61 4.45 15.57 -17.87
N VAL A 62 5.14 14.73 -17.07
CA VAL A 62 5.75 15.15 -15.79
C VAL A 62 7.29 15.11 -15.78
N GLN A 63 7.88 14.54 -16.83
CA GLN A 63 9.33 14.36 -16.98
C GLN A 63 10.10 15.69 -16.96
N LYS A 64 9.52 16.74 -17.56
CA LYS A 64 10.12 18.09 -17.63
C LYS A 64 9.78 18.98 -16.44
N TRP A 65 8.99 18.50 -15.47
CA TRP A 65 8.63 19.31 -14.31
C TRP A 65 9.85 19.49 -13.42
N LYS A 66 10.04 20.71 -12.91
CA LYS A 66 11.15 21.02 -12.00
C LYS A 66 11.10 20.09 -10.78
N ARG A 67 12.27 19.60 -10.40
CA ARG A 67 12.53 18.94 -9.11
C ARG A 67 13.09 20.00 -8.17
N GLY A 68 12.76 19.92 -6.90
CA GLY A 68 13.22 20.87 -5.90
C GLY A 68 12.42 20.83 -4.62
N LYS A 69 13.04 21.33 -3.55
CA LYS A 69 12.49 21.35 -2.19
C LYS A 69 11.16 22.11 -2.17
N GLY A 70 10.08 21.34 -2.15
CA GLY A 70 8.72 21.83 -2.02
C GLY A 70 7.94 21.02 -1.00
N ASP A 71 6.62 21.16 -1.06
CA ASP A 71 5.72 20.33 -0.28
C ASP A 71 4.93 19.39 -1.20
N PHE A 72 4.68 18.17 -0.74
CA PHE A 72 4.01 17.15 -1.56
C PHE A 72 2.56 17.53 -1.88
N LEU A 73 1.84 18.19 -0.96
CA LEU A 73 0.47 18.64 -1.21
C LEU A 73 0.43 19.62 -2.37
N ARG A 74 1.34 20.60 -2.39
CA ARG A 74 1.42 21.59 -3.50
C ARG A 74 1.73 20.93 -4.85
N LEU A 75 2.61 19.92 -4.87
CA LEU A 75 2.86 19.14 -6.07
C LEU A 75 1.60 18.41 -6.53
N TRP A 76 0.87 17.81 -5.59
CA TRP A 76 -0.36 17.09 -5.86
C TRP A 76 -1.48 18.01 -6.39
N GLU A 77 -1.69 19.19 -5.79
CA GLU A 77 -2.63 20.21 -6.25
C GLU A 77 -2.35 20.62 -7.70
N LYS A 78 -1.08 20.89 -8.02
CA LYS A 78 -0.67 21.21 -9.39
C LYS A 78 -0.96 20.07 -10.37
N MET A 79 -0.84 18.81 -9.93
CA MET A 79 -1.19 17.66 -10.78
C MET A 79 -2.70 17.56 -10.99
N LEU A 80 -3.51 17.85 -9.97
CA LEU A 80 -4.98 17.87 -10.07
C LEU A 80 -5.46 18.89 -11.10
N GLU A 81 -4.81 20.06 -11.17
CA GLU A 81 -5.12 21.11 -12.15
C GLU A 81 -4.64 20.75 -13.56
N ALA A 82 -3.52 20.03 -13.68
CA ALA A 82 -2.85 19.78 -14.96
C ALA A 82 -3.32 18.52 -15.69
N PHE A 83 -3.97 17.58 -15.01
CA PHE A 83 -4.25 16.25 -15.56
C PHE A 83 -5.66 15.76 -15.28
N GLU A 84 -6.20 14.99 -16.22
CA GLU A 84 -7.46 14.29 -16.07
C GLU A 84 -7.39 13.14 -15.04
N LYS A 85 -8.57 12.71 -14.55
CA LYS A 85 -8.71 11.65 -13.54
C LYS A 85 -7.96 10.36 -13.91
N ALA A 86 -8.07 9.88 -15.15
CA ALA A 86 -7.43 8.64 -15.56
C ALA A 86 -5.90 8.69 -15.46
N LYS A 87 -5.31 9.87 -15.72
CA LYS A 87 -3.87 10.10 -15.60
C LYS A 87 -3.46 10.28 -14.14
N LEU A 88 -4.28 10.96 -13.34
CA LEU A 88 -4.08 11.09 -11.89
C LEU A 88 -4.06 9.72 -11.19
N GLU A 89 -4.95 8.80 -11.56
CA GLU A 89 -4.96 7.42 -11.03
C GLU A 89 -3.61 6.74 -11.25
N LYS A 90 -3.06 6.83 -12.48
CA LYS A 90 -1.73 6.30 -12.81
C LYS A 90 -0.65 6.96 -11.97
N ILE A 91 -0.66 8.29 -11.86
CA ILE A 91 0.30 9.06 -11.05
C ILE A 91 0.28 8.59 -9.58
N VAL A 92 -0.89 8.37 -8.98
CA VAL A 92 -0.99 7.94 -7.58
C VAL A 92 -0.44 6.53 -7.38
N VAL A 93 -0.72 5.61 -8.32
CA VAL A 93 -0.12 4.27 -8.28
C VAL A 93 1.40 4.35 -8.39
N MET A 94 1.91 5.23 -9.25
CA MET A 94 3.35 5.46 -9.39
C MET A 94 3.99 6.01 -8.12
N PHE A 95 3.36 6.98 -7.45
CA PHE A 95 3.81 7.45 -6.12
C PHE A 95 3.85 6.29 -5.11
N ARG A 96 2.80 5.47 -5.06
CA ARG A 96 2.75 4.33 -4.15
C ARG A 96 3.86 3.33 -4.44
N LYS A 97 4.13 3.05 -5.71
CA LYS A 97 5.20 2.14 -6.11
C LYS A 97 6.59 2.70 -5.81
N ALA A 98 6.81 4.01 -6.00
CA ALA A 98 8.05 4.67 -5.58
C ALA A 98 8.28 4.53 -4.07
N TRP A 99 7.22 4.77 -3.27
CA TRP A 99 7.24 4.54 -1.83
C TRP A 99 7.58 3.09 -1.46
N LEU A 100 6.94 2.12 -2.09
CA LEU A 100 7.19 0.70 -1.86
C LEU A 100 8.62 0.30 -2.25
N ARG A 101 9.13 0.80 -3.39
CA ARG A 101 10.53 0.59 -3.82
C ARG A 101 11.51 1.10 -2.76
N ARG A 102 11.23 2.25 -2.16
CA ARG A 102 12.01 2.76 -1.02
C ARG A 102 11.91 1.83 0.18
N ASN A 103 10.73 1.35 0.54
CA ASN A 103 10.58 0.47 1.70
C ASN A 103 11.30 -0.87 1.50
N THR A 104 11.21 -1.45 0.30
CA THR A 104 11.99 -2.63 -0.10
C THR A 104 13.47 -2.36 0.05
N PHE A 105 13.96 -1.19 -0.38
CA PHE A 105 15.37 -0.84 -0.18
C PHE A 105 15.76 -0.73 1.30
N VAL A 106 14.93 -0.11 2.14
CA VAL A 106 15.21 0.03 3.58
C VAL A 106 15.28 -1.33 4.28
N ILE A 107 14.38 -2.25 3.95
CA ILE A 107 14.25 -3.56 4.60
C ILE A 107 15.23 -4.58 4.00
N GLU A 108 15.28 -4.66 2.68
CA GLU A 108 15.96 -5.74 1.94
C GLU A 108 17.28 -5.30 1.30
N ARG A 109 17.63 -4.00 1.35
CA ARG A 109 18.79 -3.41 0.67
C ARG A 109 18.82 -3.67 -0.83
N ARG A 110 17.65 -3.88 -1.42
CA ARG A 110 17.47 -4.14 -2.85
C ARG A 110 16.72 -2.99 -3.51
N LEU A 111 17.24 -2.52 -4.64
CA LEU A 111 16.58 -1.55 -5.49
C LEU A 111 16.07 -2.23 -6.76
N THR A 112 14.75 -2.28 -6.95
CA THR A 112 14.14 -2.87 -8.14
C THR A 112 14.29 -1.96 -9.36
N CYS A 113 14.30 -2.59 -10.55
CA CYS A 113 14.40 -1.88 -11.83
C CYS A 113 13.16 -0.98 -12.04
N PRO A 114 13.33 0.32 -12.34
CA PRO A 114 12.23 1.26 -12.57
C PRO A 114 11.25 0.79 -13.66
N ARG A 115 11.76 0.21 -14.76
CA ARG A 115 10.93 -0.29 -15.87
C ARG A 115 9.94 -1.37 -15.43
N ILE A 116 10.42 -2.33 -14.64
CA ILE A 116 9.59 -3.42 -14.10
C ILE A 116 8.54 -2.85 -13.14
N LEU A 117 8.94 -1.88 -12.32
CA LEU A 117 8.03 -1.22 -11.39
C LEU A 117 6.91 -0.48 -12.13
N VAL A 118 7.25 0.28 -13.16
CA VAL A 118 6.28 0.99 -14.02
C VAL A 118 5.33 0.01 -14.69
N ALA A 119 5.84 -1.06 -15.32
CA ALA A 119 5.00 -2.08 -15.95
C ALA A 119 4.01 -2.68 -14.94
N SER A 120 4.51 -3.08 -13.76
CA SER A 120 3.66 -3.62 -12.69
C SER A 120 2.68 -2.61 -12.07
N ALA A 121 2.87 -1.31 -12.29
CA ALA A 121 1.93 -0.27 -11.87
C ALA A 121 0.75 -0.19 -12.83
N ILE A 122 1.04 -0.30 -14.13
CA ILE A 122 0.06 -0.29 -15.21
C ILE A 122 -0.82 -1.54 -15.11
N GLU A 123 -0.21 -2.72 -14.99
CA GLU A 123 -0.91 -4.00 -14.85
C GLU A 123 -1.89 -3.99 -13.67
N ILE A 124 -1.46 -3.60 -12.47
CA ILE A 124 -2.34 -3.54 -11.28
C ILE A 124 -3.53 -2.60 -11.50
N LEU A 125 -3.32 -1.49 -12.22
CA LEU A 125 -4.37 -0.52 -12.47
C LEU A 125 -5.38 -1.04 -13.51
N GLU A 126 -4.92 -1.83 -14.49
CA GLU A 126 -5.77 -2.52 -15.45
C GLU A 126 -6.58 -3.65 -14.80
N GLU A 127 -5.93 -4.50 -14.00
CA GLU A 127 -6.59 -5.55 -13.21
C GLU A 127 -7.68 -4.97 -12.32
N TYR A 128 -7.38 -3.89 -11.58
CA TYR A 128 -8.35 -3.22 -10.73
C TYR A 128 -9.56 -2.70 -11.52
N LYS A 129 -9.33 -2.12 -12.70
CA LYS A 129 -10.41 -1.61 -13.57
C LYS A 129 -11.28 -2.73 -14.10
N GLN A 130 -10.67 -3.83 -14.52
CA GLN A 130 -11.38 -5.02 -15.01
C GLN A 130 -12.22 -5.68 -13.91
N ALA A 131 -11.70 -5.77 -12.68
CA ALA A 131 -12.44 -6.27 -11.53
C ALA A 131 -13.61 -5.36 -11.16
N SER A 132 -13.37 -4.04 -11.10
CA SER A 132 -14.41 -3.05 -10.77
C SER A 132 -15.51 -2.96 -11.83
N SER A 133 -15.22 -3.25 -13.10
CA SER A 133 -16.24 -3.30 -14.16
C SER A 133 -17.14 -4.54 -14.07
N LYS A 134 -16.64 -5.64 -13.49
CA LYS A 134 -17.41 -6.86 -13.28
C LYS A 134 -18.39 -6.72 -12.12
N GLU A 135 -18.02 -6.00 -11.06
CA GLU A 135 -18.92 -5.66 -9.95
C GLU A 135 -20.05 -4.71 -10.36
N ASN A 136 -19.86 -3.86 -11.37
CA ASN A 136 -20.90 -2.94 -11.85
C ASN A 136 -21.94 -3.57 -12.78
N THR A 137 -21.80 -4.86 -13.15
CA THR A 137 -22.73 -5.51 -14.10
C THR A 137 -23.72 -6.45 -13.42
N GLU A 138 -23.60 -6.76 -12.12
CA GLU A 138 -24.60 -7.60 -11.45
C GLU A 138 -24.98 -7.07 -10.05
N VAL A 139 -26.32 -6.94 -9.90
CA VAL A 139 -27.14 -6.78 -8.69
C VAL A 139 -27.37 -5.35 -8.17
N GLN A 140 -28.57 -4.85 -8.50
CA GLN A 140 -29.34 -3.93 -7.65
C GLN A 140 -29.57 -4.60 -6.29
N GLN A 141 -28.60 -4.54 -5.38
CA GLN A 141 -28.81 -4.86 -3.98
C GLN A 141 -29.19 -3.57 -3.28
N GLU A 142 -30.41 -3.54 -2.76
CA GLU A 142 -30.88 -2.52 -1.83
C GLU A 142 -29.80 -2.26 -0.77
N ALA A 143 -29.53 -0.98 -0.52
CA ALA A 143 -28.46 -0.54 0.36
C ALA A 143 -28.66 -1.08 1.78
N ILE A 144 -27.94 -2.15 2.13
CA ILE A 144 -27.73 -2.55 3.52
C ILE A 144 -26.83 -1.47 4.15
N PRO A 145 -27.20 -0.89 5.31
CA PRO A 145 -26.38 0.13 5.95
C PRO A 145 -25.01 -0.43 6.24
N VAL A 146 -23.96 0.24 5.76
CA VAL A 146 -22.57 -0.09 6.06
C VAL A 146 -22.33 0.16 7.55
N ASN A 147 -22.59 -0.87 8.35
CA ASN A 147 -22.22 -0.90 9.75
C ASN A 147 -20.68 -0.97 9.78
N LYS A 148 -20.06 0.06 10.37
CA LYS A 148 -18.64 0.01 10.74
C LYS A 148 -18.45 -1.25 11.58
N THR A 149 -17.73 -2.24 11.07
CA THR A 149 -17.47 -3.53 11.72
C THR A 149 -16.61 -3.33 12.98
N ARG A 150 -17.24 -2.86 14.04
CA ARG A 150 -16.80 -3.13 15.41
C ARG A 150 -17.19 -4.57 15.70
N TRP A 151 -16.33 -5.30 16.39
CA TRP A 151 -16.67 -6.66 16.82
C TRP A 151 -18.01 -6.64 17.57
N VAL A 152 -18.98 -7.41 17.07
CA VAL A 152 -20.27 -7.65 17.72
C VAL A 152 -20.30 -9.08 18.21
N ARG A 153 -20.78 -9.24 19.44
CA ARG A 153 -21.08 -10.51 20.11
C ARG A 153 -22.06 -11.33 19.27
N SER A 154 -21.90 -12.65 19.24
CA SER A 154 -22.84 -13.52 18.52
C SER A 154 -24.21 -13.54 19.21
N GLU A 155 -25.24 -13.88 18.44
CA GLU A 155 -26.56 -14.21 18.99
C GLU A 155 -26.47 -15.46 19.87
N ALA A 156 -27.42 -15.60 20.80
CA ALA A 156 -27.45 -16.74 21.69
C ALA A 156 -27.54 -18.06 20.89
N ASP A 157 -26.89 -19.11 21.37
CA ASP A 157 -26.71 -20.41 20.69
C ASP A 157 -25.77 -20.44 19.46
N PHE A 158 -25.12 -19.33 19.11
CA PHE A 158 -24.14 -19.29 18.02
C PHE A 158 -22.70 -19.03 18.49
N VAL A 159 -21.75 -19.74 17.90
CA VAL A 159 -20.32 -19.49 18.10
C VAL A 159 -19.73 -18.63 16.98
N LYS A 160 -18.84 -17.71 17.32
CA LYS A 160 -18.12 -16.87 16.35
C LYS A 160 -16.75 -17.45 16.04
N VAL A 161 -16.54 -17.85 14.79
CA VAL A 161 -15.23 -18.25 14.29
C VAL A 161 -14.55 -17.05 13.64
N ASN A 162 -13.36 -16.68 14.13
CA ASN A 162 -12.50 -15.69 13.50
C ASN A 162 -11.23 -16.41 13.07
N TRP A 163 -10.80 -16.23 11.81
CA TRP A 163 -9.58 -16.82 11.31
C TRP A 163 -8.74 -15.78 10.58
N ASP A 164 -7.43 -15.97 10.58
CA ASP A 164 -6.49 -15.14 9.84
C ASP A 164 -5.39 -16.04 9.27
N ALA A 165 -4.93 -15.71 8.07
CA ALA A 165 -3.86 -16.43 7.41
C ALA A 165 -2.75 -15.47 6.99
N SER A 166 -1.52 -15.92 7.19
CA SER A 166 -0.30 -15.18 6.87
C SER A 166 0.55 -15.98 5.90
N LEU A 167 1.14 -15.29 4.92
CA LEU A 167 1.97 -15.90 3.88
C LEU A 167 3.35 -15.24 3.85
N ASP A 168 4.39 -16.07 3.99
CA ASP A 168 5.76 -15.71 3.70
C ASP A 168 6.21 -16.42 2.42
N MET A 169 6.16 -15.68 1.31
CA MET A 169 6.60 -16.16 0.00
C MET A 169 8.11 -16.39 -0.10
N LYS A 170 8.93 -15.75 0.75
CA LYS A 170 10.39 -15.92 0.74
C LYS A 170 10.77 -17.25 1.37
N LEU A 171 10.12 -17.59 2.49
CA LEU A 171 10.32 -18.86 3.18
C LEU A 171 9.40 -19.98 2.67
N ARG A 172 8.48 -19.67 1.75
CA ARG A 172 7.41 -20.58 1.27
C ARG A 172 6.61 -21.18 2.42
N ARG A 173 6.27 -20.35 3.40
CA ARG A 173 5.54 -20.75 4.60
C ARG A 173 4.22 -20.02 4.67
N MET A 174 3.20 -20.73 5.11
CA MET A 174 1.91 -20.17 5.44
C MET A 174 1.60 -20.53 6.89
N GLY A 175 1.10 -19.57 7.65
CA GLY A 175 0.54 -19.79 8.98
C GLY A 175 -0.93 -19.43 8.97
N MET A 176 -1.77 -20.22 9.62
CA MET A 176 -3.20 -19.95 9.80
C MET A 176 -3.52 -20.01 11.28
N GLY A 177 -4.30 -19.06 11.77
CA GLY A 177 -4.82 -19.04 13.13
C GLY A 177 -6.34 -18.96 13.09
N MET A 178 -7.00 -19.69 13.98
CA MET A 178 -8.46 -19.65 14.16
C MET A 178 -8.79 -19.56 15.64
N ILE A 179 -9.79 -18.76 15.98
CA ILE A 179 -10.36 -18.65 17.32
C ILE A 179 -11.88 -18.70 17.25
N ILE A 180 -12.46 -19.62 18.01
CA ILE A 180 -13.89 -19.81 18.19
C ILE A 180 -14.27 -19.20 19.53
N ARG A 181 -15.27 -18.32 19.54
CA ARG A 181 -15.80 -17.68 20.74
C ARG A 181 -17.28 -18.00 20.92
N ASP A 182 -17.74 -18.05 22.15
CA ASP A 182 -19.16 -18.17 22.46
C ASP A 182 -19.90 -16.82 22.37
N GLU A 183 -21.17 -16.86 22.78
CA GLU A 183 -22.05 -15.71 22.93
C GLU A 183 -21.60 -14.73 24.02
N ASP A 184 -20.73 -15.11 24.95
CA ASP A 184 -20.15 -14.18 25.92
C ASP A 184 -18.88 -13.49 25.40
N GLY A 185 -18.34 -13.99 24.29
CA GLY A 185 -17.08 -13.56 23.72
C GLY A 185 -15.87 -14.29 24.31
N GLU A 186 -16.11 -15.30 25.16
CA GLU A 186 -15.08 -16.14 25.73
C GLU A 186 -14.56 -17.12 24.69
N ALA A 187 -13.25 -17.37 24.72
CA ALA A 187 -12.60 -18.24 23.76
C ALA A 187 -12.88 -19.71 24.10
N LEU A 188 -13.70 -20.37 23.28
CA LEU A 188 -13.97 -21.80 23.38
C LEU A 188 -12.81 -22.64 22.85
N LEU A 189 -12.20 -22.20 21.74
CA LEU A 189 -11.14 -22.94 21.07
C LEU A 189 -10.22 -21.98 20.29
N ALA A 190 -8.91 -22.24 20.36
CA ALA A 190 -7.94 -21.61 19.48
C ALA A 190 -7.10 -22.70 18.81
N ALA A 191 -6.90 -22.59 17.50
CA ALA A 191 -6.08 -23.50 16.72
C ALA A 191 -5.13 -22.69 15.84
N CYS A 192 -3.91 -23.22 15.66
CA CYS A 192 -2.98 -22.70 14.68
C CYS A 192 -2.39 -23.86 13.87
N ASP A 193 -2.18 -23.63 12.58
CA ASP A 193 -1.53 -24.58 11.68
C ASP A 193 -0.49 -23.84 10.84
N SER A 194 0.54 -24.56 10.39
CA SER A 194 1.54 -24.02 9.50
C SER A 194 1.86 -25.00 8.38
N ARG A 195 1.82 -24.51 7.14
CA ARG A 195 2.20 -25.28 5.96
C ARG A 195 3.51 -24.77 5.37
N ARG A 196 4.38 -25.71 5.03
CA ARG A 196 5.63 -25.45 4.31
C ARG A 196 5.46 -25.76 2.83
N ASN A 197 6.33 -25.19 2.01
CA ASN A 197 6.37 -25.41 0.55
C ASN A 197 5.13 -24.91 -0.20
N VAL A 198 4.48 -23.85 0.29
CA VAL A 198 3.37 -23.21 -0.44
C VAL A 198 3.92 -22.54 -1.70
N ARG A 199 3.42 -22.94 -2.87
CA ARG A 199 3.93 -22.53 -4.20
C ARG A 199 3.08 -21.44 -4.85
N THR A 200 1.83 -21.27 -4.41
CA THR A 200 0.86 -20.37 -5.03
C THR A 200 0.12 -19.54 -3.96
N PRO A 201 -0.04 -18.22 -4.15
CA PRO A 201 -0.74 -17.35 -3.20
C PRO A 201 -2.23 -17.69 -3.01
N GLY A 202 -2.88 -18.28 -4.01
CA GLY A 202 -4.32 -18.61 -3.96
C GLY A 202 -4.71 -19.65 -2.90
N VAL A 203 -3.75 -20.28 -2.23
CA VAL A 203 -4.01 -21.21 -1.10
C VAL A 203 -4.42 -20.47 0.18
N VAL A 204 -4.20 -19.15 0.24
CA VAL A 204 -4.44 -18.30 1.42
C VAL A 204 -5.82 -17.64 1.38
N GLU A 205 -6.49 -17.67 0.24
CA GLU A 205 -7.75 -16.93 -0.02
C GLU A 205 -9.00 -17.84 -0.07
N CYS A 206 -8.87 -19.11 0.32
CA CYS A 206 -9.99 -20.07 0.44
C CYS A 206 -10.41 -20.27 1.89
#